data_AF-A0A7Y4VJC6-F1
#
_entry.id   AF-A0A7Y4VJC6-F1
#
_cell.length_a   1.000
_cell.length_b   1.000
_cell.length_c   1.000
_cell.angle_alpha   90.00
_cell.angle_beta   90.00
_cell.angle_gamma   90.00
#
_symmetry.space_group_name_H-M   'P 1'
#
loop_
_entity.id
_entity.type
_entity.pdbx_description
1 polymer ?
#
loop_
_entity_poly.entity_id
_entity_poly.type
_entity_poly.pdbx_seq_one_letter_code
_entity_poly.pdbx_strand_id
1 'polypeptide(L)'
;MRNDKTSVKENLREHTTRMLQEQVHKLNEAFNKMPVRSQSMILLSIGLLTATICALSISEGFSPRKPTKIAIDSITHPLLQPMEKKQDTTVLIPLGKMKGEINGQFTAFYVAMDGKGNFFKNENPTYAKDRWIKSDEWKHLSYQEFMNYEKQLNFLPIEGKAKSLKR
;
A
#
# COMPACT_ATOMS: atom_id res chain seq x y z
N MET A 1 -24.70 -15.92 -28.02
CA MET A 1 -23.27 -16.28 -28.16
C MET A 1 -22.54 -16.00 -26.85
N ARG A 2 -22.45 -16.99 -25.95
CA ARG A 2 -21.80 -16.84 -24.63
C ARG A 2 -21.38 -18.22 -24.07
N ASN A 3 -20.60 -19.00 -24.84
CA ASN A 3 -20.16 -20.34 -24.42
C ASN A 3 -18.64 -20.63 -24.60
N ASP A 4 -17.84 -19.73 -25.18
CA ASP A 4 -16.42 -20.04 -25.47
C ASP A 4 -15.45 -19.84 -24.30
N LYS A 5 -15.76 -18.93 -23.35
CA LYS A 5 -14.78 -18.55 -22.30
C LYS A 5 -14.65 -19.57 -21.16
N THR A 6 -15.66 -20.41 -20.95
CA THR A 6 -15.66 -21.48 -19.93
C THR A 6 -14.89 -22.71 -20.42
N SER A 7 -15.11 -23.13 -21.67
CA SER A 7 -14.42 -24.27 -22.29
C SER A 7 -12.90 -24.08 -22.36
N VAL A 8 -12.43 -22.87 -22.69
CA VAL A 8 -10.98 -22.58 -22.77
C VAL A 8 -10.30 -22.67 -21.39
N LYS A 9 -10.97 -22.23 -20.31
CA LYS A 9 -10.43 -22.29 -18.95
C LYS A 9 -10.38 -23.72 -18.39
N GLU A 10 -11.37 -24.54 -18.72
CA GLU A 10 -11.42 -25.95 -18.34
C GLU A 10 -10.33 -26.75 -19.05
N ASN A 11 -10.18 -26.55 -20.38
CA ASN A 11 -9.11 -27.17 -21.16
C ASN A 11 -7.70 -26.78 -20.68
N LEU A 12 -7.49 -25.51 -20.30
CA LEU A 12 -6.22 -25.05 -19.72
C LEU A 12 -5.93 -25.73 -18.38
N ARG A 13 -6.93 -25.79 -17.49
CA ARG A 13 -6.78 -26.47 -16.19
C ARG A 13 -6.44 -27.94 -16.35
N GLU A 14 -7.15 -28.66 -17.22
CA GLU A 14 -6.87 -30.07 -17.50
C GLU A 14 -5.49 -30.30 -18.10
N HIS A 15 -5.03 -29.39 -18.97
CA HIS A 15 -3.69 -29.49 -19.54
C HIS A 15 -2.61 -29.25 -18.47
N THR A 16 -2.85 -28.30 -17.56
CA THR A 16 -1.90 -27.98 -16.49
C THR A 16 -1.83 -29.12 -15.47
N THR A 17 -2.97 -29.70 -15.08
CA THR A 17 -3.00 -30.82 -14.14
C THR A 17 -2.35 -32.06 -14.74
N ARG A 18 -2.55 -32.36 -16.03
CA ARG A 18 -1.86 -33.46 -16.71
C ARG A 18 -0.35 -33.27 -16.76
N MET A 19 0.13 -32.08 -17.14
CA MET A 19 1.58 -31.79 -17.12
C MET A 19 2.17 -31.94 -15.72
N LEU A 20 1.45 -31.46 -14.70
CA LEU A 20 1.91 -31.52 -13.31
C LEU A 20 1.94 -32.97 -12.82
N GLN A 21 0.94 -33.78 -13.17
CA GLN A 21 0.92 -35.21 -12.90
C GLN A 21 2.10 -35.93 -13.57
N GLU A 22 2.41 -35.64 -14.83
CA GLU A 22 3.56 -36.24 -15.53
C GLU A 22 4.89 -35.87 -14.87
N GLN A 23 5.05 -34.61 -14.46
CA GLN A 23 6.27 -34.18 -13.78
C GLN A 23 6.40 -34.81 -12.40
N VAL A 24 5.31 -34.89 -11.63
CA VAL A 24 5.29 -35.56 -10.33
C VAL A 24 5.59 -37.05 -10.49
N HIS A 25 5.04 -37.70 -11.52
CA HIS A 25 5.29 -39.11 -11.78
C HIS A 25 6.75 -39.38 -12.13
N LYS A 26 7.35 -38.56 -13.01
CA LYS A 26 8.78 -38.62 -13.34
C LYS A 26 9.66 -38.41 -12.11
N LEU A 27 9.32 -37.44 -11.25
CA LEU A 27 10.06 -37.19 -10.02
C LEU A 27 9.93 -38.36 -9.03
N ASN A 28 8.73 -38.90 -8.88
CA ASN A 28 8.45 -40.00 -7.98
C ASN A 28 9.16 -41.28 -8.43
N GLU A 29 9.14 -41.59 -9.72
CA GLU A 29 9.93 -42.69 -10.27
C GLU A 29 11.43 -42.49 -10.06
N ALA A 30 11.94 -41.29 -10.33
CA ALA A 30 13.35 -40.97 -10.14
C ALA A 30 13.75 -41.12 -8.67
N PHE A 31 12.91 -40.64 -7.74
CA PHE A 31 13.11 -40.76 -6.30
C PHE A 31 13.09 -42.22 -5.85
N ASN A 32 12.10 -43.01 -6.28
CA ASN A 32 11.97 -44.42 -5.92
C ASN A 32 13.08 -45.31 -6.48
N LYS A 33 13.71 -44.91 -7.60
CA LYS A 33 14.88 -45.59 -8.18
C LYS A 33 16.19 -45.26 -7.45
N MET A 34 16.22 -44.29 -6.54
CA MET A 34 17.43 -43.94 -5.79
C MET A 34 17.72 -44.93 -4.65
N PRO A 35 19.00 -45.09 -4.26
CA PRO A 35 19.36 -45.85 -3.07
C PRO A 35 18.70 -45.29 -1.80
N VAL A 36 18.27 -46.18 -0.91
CA VAL A 36 17.59 -45.82 0.36
C VAL A 36 18.39 -44.80 1.19
N ARG A 37 19.72 -44.88 1.18
CA ARG A 37 20.59 -43.90 1.86
C ARG A 37 20.45 -42.49 1.29
N SER A 38 20.36 -42.36 -0.03
CA SER A 38 20.19 -41.07 -0.71
C SER A 38 18.78 -40.51 -0.48
N GLN A 39 17.75 -41.36 -0.51
CA GLN A 39 16.37 -40.97 -0.17
C GLN A 39 16.29 -40.41 1.25
N SER A 40 16.88 -41.09 2.23
CA SER A 40 16.91 -40.63 3.62
C SER A 40 17.67 -39.31 3.78
N MET A 41 18.81 -39.13 3.10
CA MET A 41 19.54 -37.85 3.10
C MET A 41 18.72 -36.70 2.50
N ILE A 42 18.02 -36.95 1.38
CA ILE A 42 17.15 -35.95 0.75
C ILE A 42 16.00 -35.58 1.70
N LEU A 43 15.32 -36.56 2.29
CA LEU A 43 14.23 -36.32 3.23
C LEU A 43 14.70 -35.54 4.47
N LEU A 44 15.86 -35.90 5.03
CA LEU A 44 16.45 -35.17 6.15
C LEU A 44 16.80 -33.73 5.77
N SER A 45 17.35 -33.51 4.57
CA SER A 45 17.69 -32.17 4.10
C SER A 45 16.45 -31.29 3.90
N ILE A 46 15.37 -31.84 3.33
CA ILE A 46 14.10 -31.13 3.15
C ILE A 46 13.45 -30.84 4.51
N GLY A 47 13.49 -31.80 5.44
CA GLY A 47 13.01 -31.60 6.80
C GLY A 47 13.75 -30.48 7.53
N LEU A 48 15.09 -30.44 7.42
CA LEU A 48 15.92 -29.39 7.99
C LEU A 48 15.65 -28.02 7.36
N LEU A 49 15.50 -27.95 6.03
CA LEU A 49 15.14 -26.72 5.32
C LEU A 49 13.75 -26.22 5.75
N THR A 50 12.79 -27.12 5.89
CA THR A 50 11.43 -26.74 6.33
C THR A 50 11.45 -26.23 7.77
N ALA A 51 12.16 -26.91 8.67
CA ALA A 51 12.30 -26.49 10.06
C ALA A 51 12.98 -25.12 10.19
N THR A 52 14.02 -24.85 9.40
CA THR A 52 14.71 -23.54 9.39
C THR A 52 13.83 -22.42 8.85
N ILE A 53 13.05 -22.66 7.78
CA ILE A 53 12.07 -21.68 7.28
C ILE A 53 11.00 -21.37 8.34
N CYS A 54 10.50 -22.40 9.04
CA CYS A 54 9.54 -22.19 10.14
C CYS A 54 10.15 -21.35 11.27
N ALA A 55 11.38 -21.66 11.68
CA ALA A 55 12.07 -20.90 12.72
C ALA A 55 12.32 -19.43 12.31
N LEU A 56 12.73 -19.19 11.06
CA LEU A 56 12.90 -17.84 10.50
C LEU A 56 11.57 -17.07 10.43
N SER A 57 10.49 -17.74 10.03
CA SER A 57 9.16 -17.10 9.97
C SER A 57 8.67 -16.67 11.35
N ILE A 58 8.98 -17.46 12.39
CA ILE A 58 8.66 -17.13 13.78
C ILE A 58 9.55 -15.97 14.27
N SER A 59 10.85 -15.98 13.97
CA SER A 59 11.78 -14.93 14.42
C SER A 59 11.51 -13.56 13.77
N GLU A 60 11.03 -13.54 12.52
CA GLU A 60 10.53 -12.32 11.87
C GLU A 60 9.24 -11.76 12.49
N GLY A 61 8.48 -12.60 13.21
CA GLY A 61 7.31 -12.17 13.98
C GLY A 61 7.65 -11.48 15.30
N PHE A 62 8.77 -11.84 15.92
CA PHE A 62 9.25 -11.26 17.19
C PHE A 62 10.25 -10.10 17.01
N SER A 63 10.88 -9.99 15.83
CA SER A 63 11.71 -8.84 15.50
C SER A 63 10.82 -7.63 15.22
N PRO A 64 11.11 -6.42 15.78
CA PRO A 64 10.37 -5.22 15.44
C PRO A 64 10.52 -4.96 13.93
N ARG A 65 9.46 -5.26 13.16
CA ARG A 65 9.44 -5.10 11.71
C ARG A 65 9.78 -3.66 11.38
N LYS A 66 10.88 -3.45 10.64
CA LYS A 66 11.01 -2.23 9.83
C LYS A 66 9.79 -2.22 8.91
N PRO A 67 9.01 -1.13 8.87
CA PRO A 67 7.77 -1.10 8.10
C PRO A 67 8.10 -1.36 6.64
N THR A 68 7.80 -2.56 6.15
CA THR A 68 7.86 -2.90 4.73
C THR A 68 6.81 -2.03 4.05
N LYS A 69 7.25 -0.89 3.50
CA LYS A 69 6.42 -0.01 2.70
C LYS A 69 6.16 -0.70 1.36
N ILE A 70 5.22 -1.62 1.34
CA ILE A 70 4.56 -2.00 0.09
C ILE A 70 3.69 -0.78 -0.26
N ALA A 71 4.20 0.05 -1.15
CA ALA A 71 3.40 1.10 -1.78
C ALA A 71 2.42 0.39 -2.71
N ILE A 72 1.21 0.14 -2.21
CA ILE A 72 0.10 -0.27 -3.06
C ILE A 72 -0.33 1.00 -3.79
N ASP A 73 0.27 1.24 -4.96
CA ASP A 73 -0.26 2.23 -5.89
C ASP A 73 -1.60 1.67 -6.41
N SER A 74 -2.66 2.29 -5.91
CA SER A 74 -4.08 2.01 -6.10
C SER A 74 -4.47 1.30 -7.42
N ILE A 75 -5.25 0.22 -7.30
CA ILE A 75 -5.84 -0.55 -8.42
C ILE A 75 -7.16 0.10 -8.92
N THR A 76 -7.68 1.13 -8.26
CA THR A 76 -9.06 1.58 -8.51
C THR A 76 -9.26 2.58 -9.65
N HIS A 77 -8.20 3.14 -10.27
CA HIS A 77 -8.36 4.00 -11.45
C HIS A 77 -7.34 3.68 -12.54
N PRO A 78 -7.75 3.58 -13.83
CA PRO A 78 -6.80 3.46 -14.92
C PRO A 78 -5.87 4.67 -14.92
N LEU A 79 -4.58 4.42 -15.13
CA LEU A 79 -3.52 5.43 -15.27
C LEU A 79 -3.84 6.35 -16.46
N LEU A 80 -4.69 7.35 -16.24
CA LEU A 80 -4.75 8.53 -17.08
C LEU A 80 -3.51 9.34 -16.73
N GLN A 81 -2.42 9.15 -17.48
CA GLN A 81 -1.25 10.01 -17.39
C GLN A 81 -1.69 11.45 -17.68
N PRO A 82 -1.66 12.37 -16.70
CA PRO A 82 -1.88 13.77 -17.00
C PRO A 82 -0.59 14.32 -17.60
N MET A 83 -0.70 15.13 -18.66
CA MET A 83 0.40 15.92 -19.20
C MET A 83 1.15 16.63 -18.06
N GLU A 84 2.49 16.58 -18.09
CA GLU A 84 3.39 17.18 -17.12
C GLU A 84 3.15 18.69 -17.00
N LYS A 85 2.25 19.08 -16.08
CA LYS A 85 2.26 20.43 -15.52
C LYS A 85 3.48 20.51 -14.61
N LYS A 86 4.29 21.56 -14.80
CA LYS A 86 5.43 21.89 -13.93
C LYS A 86 5.03 21.72 -12.47
N GLN A 87 5.56 20.69 -11.81
CA GLN A 87 5.30 20.45 -10.39
C GLN A 87 5.99 21.58 -9.60
N ASP A 88 5.20 22.35 -8.85
CA ASP A 88 5.72 23.26 -7.85
C ASP A 88 6.38 22.40 -6.75
N THR A 89 7.71 22.39 -6.68
CA THR A 89 8.46 21.55 -5.72
C THR A 89 8.36 22.04 -4.27
N THR A 90 7.53 23.06 -4.00
CA THR A 90 7.32 23.59 -2.66
C THR A 90 6.68 22.52 -1.77
N VAL A 91 7.39 22.12 -0.71
CA VAL A 91 6.89 21.15 0.27
C VAL A 91 6.07 21.88 1.34
N LEU A 92 4.84 21.43 1.54
CA LEU A 92 3.94 21.89 2.58
C LEU A 92 4.18 21.10 3.88
N ILE A 93 4.09 21.81 5.00
CA ILE A 93 4.16 21.27 6.34
C ILE A 93 2.74 20.83 6.74
N PRO A 94 2.51 19.52 6.95
CA PRO A 94 1.20 19.03 7.32
C PRO A 94 0.81 19.50 8.73
N LEU A 95 -0.37 20.13 8.87
CA LEU A 95 -0.90 20.54 10.16
C LEU A 95 -1.88 19.50 10.71
N GLY A 96 -2.87 19.11 9.90
CA GLY A 96 -3.95 18.26 10.39
C GLY A 96 -5.08 18.06 9.38
N LYS A 97 -6.20 17.55 9.89
CA LYS A 97 -7.47 17.43 9.18
C LYS A 97 -8.55 18.16 9.94
N MET A 98 -9.30 19.03 9.27
CA MET A 98 -10.52 19.62 9.80
C MET A 98 -11.71 18.77 9.36
N LYS A 99 -12.63 18.45 10.27
CA LYS A 99 -13.87 17.75 9.96
C LYS A 99 -15.02 18.22 10.84
N GLY A 100 -16.22 18.30 10.28
CA GLY A 100 -17.39 18.75 11.01
C GLY A 100 -18.55 19.03 10.06
N GLU A 101 -19.52 19.79 10.53
CA GLU A 101 -20.73 20.12 9.79
C GLU A 101 -20.85 21.64 9.67
N ILE A 102 -21.07 22.13 8.45
CA ILE A 102 -21.33 23.54 8.16
C ILE A 102 -22.65 23.60 7.40
N ASN A 103 -23.62 24.36 7.91
CA ASN A 103 -24.92 24.54 7.27
C ASN A 103 -25.64 23.22 6.91
N GLY A 104 -25.59 22.21 7.78
CA GLY A 104 -26.24 20.91 7.50
C GLY A 104 -25.42 19.96 6.64
N GLN A 105 -24.22 20.36 6.19
CA GLN A 105 -23.39 19.56 5.30
C GLN A 105 -22.07 19.17 5.96
N PHE A 106 -21.78 17.86 5.92
CA PHE A 106 -20.50 17.35 6.40
C PHE A 106 -19.36 17.85 5.51
N THR A 107 -18.40 18.54 6.13
CA THR A 107 -17.22 19.09 5.48
C THR A 107 -15.97 18.51 6.12
N ALA A 108 -15.05 18.00 5.31
CA ALA A 108 -13.76 17.52 5.79
C ALA A 108 -12.64 17.79 4.78
N PHE A 109 -11.52 18.33 5.25
CA PHE A 109 -10.34 18.61 4.42
C PHE A 109 -9.07 18.58 5.25
N TYR A 110 -7.95 18.31 4.58
CA TYR A 110 -6.61 18.41 5.16
C TYR A 110 -6.11 19.85 5.10
N VAL A 111 -5.35 20.25 6.11
CA VAL A 111 -4.72 21.57 6.20
C VAL A 111 -3.20 21.40 6.30
N ALA A 112 -2.49 22.22 5.54
CA ALA A 112 -1.04 22.32 5.57
C ALA A 112 -0.60 23.79 5.50
N MET A 113 0.67 24.05 5.77
CA MET A 113 1.27 25.39 5.75
C MET A 113 2.54 25.38 4.89
N ASP A 114 2.81 26.45 4.14
CA ASP A 114 4.11 26.60 3.46
C ASP A 114 5.21 27.14 4.38
N GLY A 115 6.46 27.19 3.91
CA GLY A 115 7.58 27.76 4.67
C GLY A 115 7.46 29.27 4.96
N LYS A 116 6.46 29.96 4.40
CA LYS A 116 6.18 31.39 4.61
C LYS A 116 5.02 31.63 5.58
N GLY A 117 4.38 30.57 6.08
CA GLY A 117 3.26 30.67 7.01
C GLY A 117 1.88 30.76 6.34
N ASN A 118 1.77 30.60 5.02
CA ASN A 118 0.48 30.60 4.34
C ASN A 118 -0.20 29.24 4.48
N PHE A 119 -1.51 29.24 4.69
CA PHE A 119 -2.29 28.03 4.87
C PHE A 119 -2.84 27.53 3.53
N PHE A 120 -2.93 26.22 3.41
CA PHE A 120 -3.49 25.54 2.25
C PHE A 120 -4.42 24.43 2.70
N LYS A 121 -5.52 24.25 1.96
CA LYS A 121 -6.46 23.14 2.16
C LYS A 121 -6.53 22.23 0.94
N ASN A 122 -6.73 20.94 1.19
CA ASN A 122 -7.05 19.96 0.17
C ASN A 122 -8.10 18.97 0.72
N GLU A 123 -9.22 18.82 0.03
CA GLU A 123 -10.33 17.94 0.41
C GLU A 123 -9.97 16.46 0.22
N ASN A 124 -9.19 16.15 -0.82
CA ASN A 124 -8.83 14.79 -1.18
C ASN A 124 -7.37 14.70 -1.70
N PRO A 125 -6.37 14.98 -0.84
CA PRO A 125 -4.98 14.88 -1.25
C PRO A 125 -4.62 13.44 -1.59
N THR A 126 -3.88 13.26 -2.68
CA THR A 126 -3.38 11.96 -3.15
C THR A 126 -2.75 11.15 -2.02
N TYR A 127 -2.98 9.84 -1.97
CA TYR A 127 -2.38 8.95 -0.96
C TYR A 127 -0.98 8.49 -1.36
N ALA A 128 -0.11 9.44 -1.65
CA ALA A 128 1.25 9.18 -2.11
C ALA A 128 2.31 9.93 -1.26
N LYS A 129 3.59 9.61 -1.46
CA LYS A 129 4.69 10.21 -0.67
C LYS A 129 4.81 11.72 -0.88
N ASP A 130 4.39 12.18 -2.05
CA ASP A 130 4.38 13.55 -2.55
C ASP A 130 3.08 14.31 -2.25
N ARG A 131 2.15 13.76 -1.45
CA ARG A 131 0.87 14.40 -1.14
C ARG A 131 0.96 15.81 -0.54
N TRP A 132 2.11 16.14 0.05
CA TRP A 132 2.39 17.44 0.65
C TRP A 132 3.24 18.33 -0.26
N ILE A 133 3.54 17.90 -1.48
CA ILE A 133 4.09 18.78 -2.51
C ILE A 133 2.94 19.65 -3.02
N LYS A 134 3.19 20.94 -3.12
CA LYS A 134 2.20 21.92 -3.54
C LYS A 134 1.75 21.60 -4.97
N SER A 135 0.45 21.51 -5.16
CA SER A 135 -0.19 21.17 -6.43
C SER A 135 -1.43 22.05 -6.62
N ASP A 136 -2.02 22.01 -7.82
CA ASP A 136 -3.27 22.72 -8.13
C ASP A 136 -4.43 22.34 -7.17
N GLU A 137 -4.36 21.18 -6.52
CA GLU A 137 -5.37 20.71 -5.56
C GLU A 137 -5.24 21.37 -4.18
N TRP A 138 -4.05 21.88 -3.84
CA TRP A 138 -3.80 22.62 -2.61
C TRP A 138 -4.23 24.08 -2.79
N LYS A 139 -5.48 24.36 -2.38
CA LYS A 139 -6.05 25.70 -2.47
C LYS A 139 -5.58 26.54 -1.31
N HIS A 140 -5.17 27.78 -1.62
CA HIS A 140 -4.82 28.76 -0.59
C HIS A 140 -6.03 28.98 0.35
N LEU A 141 -5.74 29.06 1.63
CA LEU A 141 -6.70 29.34 2.69
C LEU A 141 -6.22 30.58 3.43
N SER A 142 -7.02 31.64 3.46
CA SER A 142 -6.66 32.82 4.23
C SER A 142 -6.66 32.50 5.73
N TYR A 143 -5.89 33.25 6.51
CA TYR A 143 -5.89 33.10 7.96
C TYR A 143 -7.29 33.27 8.57
N GLN A 144 -8.07 34.24 8.08
CA GLN A 144 -9.43 34.48 8.57
C GLN A 144 -10.36 33.28 8.29
N GLU A 145 -10.27 32.68 7.10
CA GLU A 145 -11.05 31.48 6.78
C GLU A 145 -10.61 30.28 7.63
N PHE A 146 -9.30 30.12 7.85
CA PHE A 146 -8.77 29.08 8.73
C PHE A 146 -9.33 29.21 10.15
N MET A 147 -9.29 30.41 10.73
CA MET A 147 -9.84 30.65 12.08
C MET A 147 -11.37 30.44 12.14
N ASN A 148 -12.09 30.77 11.06
CA ASN A 148 -13.53 30.52 10.99
C ASN A 148 -13.84 29.02 10.94
N TYR A 149 -13.04 28.25 10.19
CA TYR A 149 -13.16 26.79 10.17
C TYR A 149 -12.74 26.16 11.49
N GLU A 150 -11.70 26.65 12.16
CA GLU A 150 -11.28 26.14 13.47
C GLU A 150 -12.38 26.28 14.54
N LYS A 151 -13.23 27.31 14.44
CA LYS A 151 -14.39 27.50 15.33
C LYS A 151 -15.55 26.55 15.05
N GLN A 152 -15.71 26.11 13.79
CA GLN A 152 -16.88 25.34 13.34
C GLN A 152 -16.58 23.86 13.14
N LEU A 153 -15.32 23.51 12.87
CA LEU A 153 -14.86 22.19 12.52
C LEU A 153 -13.89 21.68 13.58
N ASN A 154 -13.99 20.38 13.88
CA ASN A 154 -13.03 19.74 14.77
C ASN A 154 -11.69 19.57 14.04
N PHE A 155 -10.64 20.12 14.65
CA PHE A 155 -9.28 19.96 14.17
C PHE A 155 -8.64 18.69 14.74
N LEU A 156 -8.19 17.82 13.84
CA LEU A 156 -7.46 16.60 14.14
C LEU A 156 -6.00 16.78 13.74
N PRO A 157 -5.08 17.03 14.69
CA PRO A 157 -3.66 17.19 14.38
C PRO A 157 -3.07 15.88 13.84
N ILE A 158 -2.10 15.98 12.93
CA ILE A 158 -1.34 14.80 12.50
C ILE A 158 -0.36 14.40 13.61
N GLU A 159 -0.59 13.22 14.19
CA GLU A 159 0.26 12.65 15.24
C GLU A 159 1.70 12.48 14.73
N GLY A 160 2.65 13.03 15.48
CA GLY A 160 4.09 12.95 15.19
C GLY A 160 4.79 14.27 14.84
N LYS A 161 4.08 15.33 14.41
CA LYS A 161 4.70 16.66 14.13
C LYS A 161 4.16 17.83 14.94
N ALA A 162 2.95 17.70 15.52
CA ALA A 162 2.33 18.74 16.34
C ALA A 162 3.10 19.10 17.63
N LYS A 163 4.06 18.25 18.08
CA LYS A 163 4.96 18.59 19.20
C LYS A 163 5.99 19.69 18.89
N SER A 164 6.17 20.08 17.62
CA SER A 164 7.17 21.09 17.25
C SER A 164 6.63 22.53 17.14
N LEU A 165 5.31 22.72 17.07
CA LEU A 165 4.66 24.03 16.93
C LEU A 165 4.28 24.67 18.27
N LYS A 166 4.67 24.06 19.40
CA LYS A 166 4.66 24.67 20.74
C LYS A 166 6.11 24.95 21.17
N ARG A 167 6.77 25.92 20.54
CA ARG A 167 7.95 26.60 21.09
C ARG A 167 7.92 28.06 20.69
#